data_AF-X0HUA6-F1
#
_entry.id   AF-X0HUA6-F1
#
_cell.length_a   1.000
_cell.length_b   1.000
_cell.length_c   1.000
_cell.angle_alpha   90.00
_cell.angle_beta   90.00
_cell.angle_gamma   90.00
#
_symmetry.space_group_name_H-M   'P 1'
#
loop_
_entity.id
_entity.type
_entity.pdbx_description
1 polymer ?
#
loop_
_entity_poly.entity_id
_entity_poly.type
_entity_poly.pdbx_seq_one_letter_code
_entity_poly.pdbx_strand_id
1 'polypeptide(L)'
;MTEDEFGNIARSFNPDQETWWHFEGRIPDTIQSCIGLLRNVLPKATISVEIEKPGREGLPELAAEADVVFYSRSWAESRGHKTPEQCLSAEGHQKASLALCTWGEDGAAGLSRSTGESLHCPALDESGRDISVIDAVGAGDTFIAGMLYGLICHPDDWSMGKKLGFAVRLATLKVQREGFDGLGRDMLGTEIGGG
;
A
#
# COMPACT_ATOMS: atom_id res chain seq x y z
N MET A 1 -7.09 -7.49 -19.05
CA MET A 1 -7.59 -8.74 -18.48
C MET A 1 -9.10 -8.62 -18.34
N THR A 2 -9.86 -9.58 -18.82
CA THR A 2 -11.32 -9.63 -18.63
C THR A 2 -11.68 -10.28 -17.29
N GLU A 3 -12.93 -10.13 -16.85
CA GLU A 3 -13.41 -10.81 -15.62
C GLU A 3 -13.32 -12.34 -15.73
N ASP A 4 -13.55 -12.90 -16.92
CA ASP A 4 -13.41 -14.34 -17.17
C ASP A 4 -11.95 -14.80 -17.08
N GLU A 5 -11.02 -14.05 -17.69
CA GLU A 5 -9.58 -14.34 -17.58
C GLU A 5 -9.13 -14.29 -16.12
N PHE A 6 -9.53 -13.23 -15.39
CA PHE A 6 -9.25 -13.09 -13.96
C PHE A 6 -9.81 -14.27 -13.16
N GLY A 7 -11.06 -14.65 -13.42
CA GLY A 7 -11.71 -15.74 -12.70
C GLY A 7 -11.11 -17.11 -12.97
N ASN A 8 -10.59 -17.35 -14.18
CA ASN A 8 -9.86 -18.57 -14.49
C ASN A 8 -8.53 -18.64 -13.73
N ILE A 9 -7.82 -17.52 -13.62
CA ILE A 9 -6.60 -17.43 -12.81
C ILE A 9 -6.94 -17.69 -11.34
N ALA A 10 -7.93 -16.99 -10.77
CA ALA A 10 -8.32 -17.14 -9.37
C ALA A 10 -8.70 -18.60 -9.02
N ARG A 11 -9.47 -19.27 -9.88
CA ARG A 11 -9.88 -20.68 -9.67
C ARG A 11 -8.74 -21.70 -9.87
N SER A 12 -7.59 -21.28 -10.40
CA SER A 12 -6.43 -22.18 -10.54
C SER A 12 -5.65 -22.35 -9.23
N PHE A 13 -5.84 -21.46 -8.25
CA PHE A 13 -5.24 -21.56 -6.92
C PHE A 13 -6.02 -22.53 -6.03
N ASN A 14 -5.34 -23.08 -5.02
CA ASN A 14 -5.99 -23.92 -4.01
C ASN A 14 -6.82 -23.02 -3.06
N PRO A 15 -8.11 -23.31 -2.80
CA PRO A 15 -8.95 -22.54 -1.87
C PRO A 15 -8.38 -22.40 -0.45
N ASP A 16 -7.58 -23.35 0.00
CA ASP A 16 -6.95 -23.34 1.33
C ASP A 16 -5.61 -22.61 1.38
N GLN A 17 -5.11 -22.14 0.24
CA GLN A 17 -3.85 -21.41 0.12
C GLN A 17 -4.03 -19.94 0.51
N GLU A 18 -3.13 -19.45 1.34
CA GLU A 18 -3.00 -18.02 1.61
C GLU A 18 -2.40 -17.33 0.38
N THR A 19 -3.12 -16.34 -0.14
CA THR A 19 -2.71 -15.57 -1.31
C THR A 19 -2.91 -14.08 -1.06
N TRP A 20 -2.16 -13.23 -1.76
CA TRP A 20 -2.33 -11.78 -1.69
C TRP A 20 -2.69 -11.23 -3.06
N TRP A 21 -3.74 -10.40 -3.12
CA TRP A 21 -4.22 -9.76 -4.33
C TRP A 21 -4.30 -8.25 -4.14
N HIS A 22 -3.57 -7.49 -4.95
CA HIS A 22 -3.58 -6.04 -4.91
C HIS A 22 -4.32 -5.46 -6.12
N PHE A 23 -5.17 -4.46 -5.88
CA PHE A 23 -5.90 -3.74 -6.93
C PHE A 23 -5.67 -2.23 -6.85
N GLU A 24 -5.29 -1.64 -7.98
CA GLU A 24 -5.39 -0.19 -8.20
C GLU A 24 -6.86 0.17 -8.45
N GLY A 25 -7.43 1.11 -7.70
CA GLY A 25 -8.85 1.50 -7.78
C GLY A 25 -9.28 2.22 -9.08
N ARG A 26 -8.86 1.76 -10.27
CA ARG A 26 -9.14 2.40 -11.58
C ARG A 26 -10.57 2.19 -12.08
N ILE A 27 -11.11 1.00 -11.90
CA ILE A 27 -12.41 0.57 -12.45
C ILE A 27 -13.21 -0.10 -11.33
N PRO A 28 -13.86 0.68 -10.44
CA PRO A 28 -14.37 0.15 -9.18
C PRO A 28 -15.38 -0.98 -9.32
N ASP A 29 -16.35 -0.86 -10.23
CA ASP A 29 -17.37 -1.88 -10.44
C ASP A 29 -16.75 -3.24 -10.81
N THR A 30 -15.82 -3.25 -11.77
CA THR A 30 -15.10 -4.48 -12.16
C THR A 30 -14.27 -5.03 -11.02
N ILE A 31 -13.59 -4.17 -10.25
CA ILE A 31 -12.78 -4.61 -9.12
C ILE A 31 -13.66 -5.20 -8.01
N GLN A 32 -14.85 -4.65 -7.75
CA GLN A 32 -15.81 -5.21 -6.81
C GLN A 32 -16.25 -6.62 -7.23
N SER A 33 -16.56 -6.82 -8.52
CA SER A 33 -16.86 -8.15 -9.07
C SER A 33 -15.69 -9.13 -8.86
N CYS A 34 -14.45 -8.70 -9.11
CA CYS A 34 -13.24 -9.50 -8.88
C CYS A 34 -13.06 -9.85 -7.40
N ILE A 35 -13.24 -8.88 -6.49
CA ILE A 35 -13.14 -9.10 -5.04
C ILE A 35 -14.22 -10.09 -4.59
N GLY A 36 -15.47 -9.90 -5.01
CA GLY A 36 -16.57 -10.82 -4.70
C GLY A 36 -16.27 -12.25 -5.17
N LEU A 37 -15.69 -12.41 -6.36
CA LEU A 37 -15.23 -13.70 -6.84
C LEU A 37 -14.14 -14.29 -5.95
N LEU A 38 -13.09 -13.52 -5.63
CA LEU A 38 -11.99 -13.96 -4.75
C LEU A 38 -12.52 -14.43 -3.39
N ARG A 39 -13.42 -13.67 -2.76
CA ARG A 39 -14.01 -14.07 -1.46
C ARG A 39 -14.77 -15.40 -1.54
N ASN A 40 -15.34 -15.73 -2.70
CA ASN A 40 -16.05 -16.99 -2.91
C ASN A 40 -15.11 -18.16 -3.20
N VAL A 41 -14.05 -17.96 -4.00
CA VAL A 41 -13.19 -19.07 -4.47
C VAL A 41 -11.90 -19.24 -3.66
N LEU A 42 -11.40 -18.17 -3.05
CA LEU A 42 -10.19 -18.10 -2.25
C LEU A 42 -10.49 -17.38 -0.93
N PRO A 43 -11.25 -18.00 0.00
CA PRO A 43 -11.69 -17.36 1.24
C PRO A 43 -10.55 -16.91 2.17
N LYS A 44 -9.33 -17.47 1.99
CA LYS A 44 -8.11 -17.05 2.72
C LYS A 44 -7.28 -16.00 1.98
N ALA A 45 -7.74 -15.50 0.83
CA ALA A 45 -7.04 -14.43 0.13
C ALA A 45 -7.06 -13.14 0.97
N THR A 46 -5.89 -12.52 1.12
CA THR A 46 -5.76 -11.15 1.61
C THR A 46 -5.86 -10.21 0.41
N ILE A 47 -6.70 -9.19 0.53
CA ILE A 47 -6.98 -8.22 -0.53
C ILE A 47 -6.52 -6.85 -0.10
N SER A 48 -5.70 -6.21 -0.92
CA SER A 48 -5.34 -4.80 -0.72
C SER A 48 -5.77 -3.92 -1.89
N VAL A 49 -6.20 -2.69 -1.58
CA VAL A 49 -6.69 -1.75 -2.59
C VAL A 49 -6.02 -0.40 -2.42
N GLU A 50 -5.65 0.22 -3.55
CA GLU A 50 -5.24 1.61 -3.62
C GLU A 50 -6.42 2.54 -3.96
N ILE A 51 -6.57 3.59 -3.17
CA ILE A 51 -7.56 4.66 -3.30
C ILE A 51 -6.81 5.98 -3.54
N GLU A 52 -6.58 6.30 -4.82
CA GLU A 52 -5.72 7.42 -5.21
C GLU A 52 -6.50 8.65 -5.73
N LYS A 53 -7.27 8.46 -6.81
CA LYS A 53 -7.84 9.57 -7.58
C LYS A 53 -9.24 9.95 -7.10
N PRO A 54 -9.46 11.15 -6.53
CA PRO A 54 -10.77 11.57 -6.08
C PRO A 54 -11.75 11.75 -7.24
N GLY A 55 -13.06 11.70 -6.93
CA GLY A 55 -14.14 11.90 -7.90
C GLY A 55 -14.49 10.66 -8.73
N ARG A 56 -13.83 9.52 -8.48
CA ARG A 56 -14.22 8.23 -9.06
C ARG A 56 -15.25 7.55 -8.17
N GLU A 57 -16.42 7.30 -8.73
CA GLU A 57 -17.52 6.59 -8.07
C GLU A 57 -17.12 5.14 -7.73
N GLY A 58 -17.54 4.63 -6.58
CA GLY A 58 -17.24 3.26 -6.14
C GLY A 58 -15.97 3.09 -5.29
N LEU A 59 -15.15 4.13 -5.12
CA LEU A 59 -13.92 4.05 -4.31
C LEU A 59 -14.17 3.79 -2.81
N PRO A 60 -15.11 4.47 -2.12
CA PRO A 60 -15.42 4.15 -0.73
C PRO A 60 -15.91 2.71 -0.52
N GLU A 61 -16.70 2.20 -1.47
CA GLU A 61 -17.21 0.84 -1.46
C GLU A 61 -16.09 -0.18 -1.69
N LEU A 62 -15.13 0.13 -2.57
CA LEU A 62 -13.92 -0.68 -2.73
C LEU A 62 -13.08 -0.75 -1.44
N ALA A 63 -12.85 0.40 -0.82
CA ALA A 63 -12.10 0.47 0.44
C ALA A 63 -12.80 -0.34 1.55
N ALA A 64 -14.13 -0.41 1.53
CA ALA A 64 -14.91 -1.19 2.49
C ALA A 64 -14.74 -2.71 2.35
N GLU A 65 -14.35 -3.21 1.18
CA GLU A 65 -14.21 -4.65 0.88
C GLU A 65 -12.80 -5.20 1.07
N ALA A 66 -11.80 -4.32 1.22
CA ALA A 66 -10.39 -4.67 1.33
C ALA A 66 -9.94 -4.99 2.77
N ASP A 67 -8.93 -5.84 2.90
CA ASP A 67 -8.26 -6.15 4.16
C ASP A 67 -7.16 -5.12 4.48
N VAL A 68 -6.55 -4.53 3.45
CA VAL A 68 -5.55 -3.45 3.56
C VAL A 68 -5.88 -2.32 2.58
N VAL A 69 -5.91 -1.08 3.05
CA VAL A 69 -6.24 0.08 2.20
C VAL A 69 -5.06 1.05 2.14
N PHE A 70 -4.70 1.47 0.93
CA PHE A 70 -3.69 2.50 0.67
C PHE A 70 -4.39 3.76 0.17
N TYR A 71 -4.32 4.85 0.93
CA TYR A 71 -4.83 6.16 0.55
C TYR A 71 -3.72 7.08 0.05
N SER A 72 -4.01 7.85 -0.98
CA SER A 72 -3.14 8.93 -1.42
C SER A 72 -3.41 10.24 -0.67
N ARG A 73 -2.43 11.16 -0.73
CA ARG A 73 -2.61 12.54 -0.28
C ARG A 73 -3.75 13.24 -1.03
N SER A 74 -3.84 13.06 -2.35
CA SER A 74 -4.90 13.68 -3.16
C SER A 74 -6.30 13.21 -2.76
N TRP A 75 -6.45 11.94 -2.41
CA TRP A 75 -7.71 11.43 -1.85
C TRP A 75 -8.01 12.13 -0.53
N ALA A 76 -7.07 12.09 0.41
CA ALA A 76 -7.23 12.65 1.74
C ALA A 76 -7.59 14.15 1.72
N GLU A 77 -6.88 14.95 0.93
CA GLU A 77 -7.13 16.39 0.78
C GLU A 77 -8.51 16.65 0.17
N SER A 78 -8.96 15.84 -0.79
CA SER A 78 -10.31 15.96 -1.37
C SER A 78 -11.43 15.72 -0.35
N ARG A 79 -11.14 14.99 0.73
CA ARG A 79 -12.05 14.69 1.84
C ARG A 79 -11.93 15.70 2.98
N GLY A 80 -11.07 16.71 2.84
CA GLY A 80 -10.85 17.76 3.83
C GLY A 80 -9.85 17.40 4.94
N HIS A 81 -9.14 16.28 4.80
CA HIS A 81 -8.11 15.85 5.76
C HIS A 81 -6.82 16.64 5.52
N LYS A 82 -6.16 17.05 6.60
CA LYS A 82 -4.94 17.87 6.54
C LYS A 82 -3.66 17.09 6.83
N THR A 83 -3.79 15.88 7.38
CA THR A 83 -2.67 15.00 7.70
C THR A 83 -3.05 13.56 7.34
N PRO A 84 -2.07 12.67 7.10
CA PRO A 84 -2.36 11.28 6.80
C PRO A 84 -3.07 10.59 7.97
N GLU A 85 -2.75 10.92 9.23
CA GLU A 85 -3.42 10.35 10.42
C GLU A 85 -4.89 10.77 10.53
N GLN A 86 -5.22 12.01 10.15
CA GLN A 86 -6.62 12.46 10.08
C GLN A 86 -7.41 11.63 9.06
N CYS A 87 -6.82 11.41 7.87
CA CYS A 87 -7.41 10.54 6.86
C CYS A 87 -7.62 9.13 7.40
N LEU A 88 -6.60 8.53 7.99
CA LEU A 88 -6.68 7.18 8.53
C LEU A 88 -7.69 7.06 9.67
N SER A 89 -7.80 8.05 10.54
CA SER A 89 -8.77 8.03 11.64
C SER A 89 -10.21 8.12 11.12
N ALA A 90 -10.46 8.92 10.09
CA ALA A 90 -11.79 9.19 9.55
C ALA A 90 -12.27 8.14 8.54
N GLU A 91 -11.39 7.68 7.65
CA GLU A 91 -11.73 6.73 6.58
C GLU A 91 -11.60 5.28 7.09
N GLY A 92 -12.57 4.87 7.91
CA GLY A 92 -12.61 3.57 8.60
C GLY A 92 -13.61 2.58 8.02
N HIS A 93 -13.15 1.34 7.81
CA HIS A 93 -13.98 0.24 7.34
C HIS A 93 -13.82 -0.98 8.25
N GLN A 94 -14.91 -1.73 8.46
CA GLN A 94 -14.93 -2.86 9.40
C GLN A 94 -14.02 -4.03 8.97
N LYS A 95 -13.82 -4.23 7.65
CA LYS A 95 -13.03 -5.35 7.10
C LYS A 95 -11.52 -5.06 7.09
N ALA A 96 -11.14 -3.80 6.94
CA ALA A 96 -9.74 -3.43 6.85
C ALA A 96 -9.03 -3.64 8.20
N SER A 97 -7.97 -4.45 8.20
CA SER A 97 -7.09 -4.64 9.37
C SER A 97 -5.98 -3.59 9.42
N LEU A 98 -5.63 -3.01 8.28
CA LEU A 98 -4.58 -2.01 8.13
C LEU A 98 -5.00 -0.94 7.12
N ALA A 99 -4.78 0.32 7.46
CA ALA A 99 -4.92 1.44 6.54
C ALA A 99 -3.62 2.25 6.51
N LEU A 100 -3.20 2.71 5.34
CA LEU A 100 -1.97 3.44 5.10
C LEU A 100 -2.27 4.70 4.31
N CYS A 101 -1.56 5.79 4.57
CA CYS A 101 -1.73 7.03 3.82
C CYS A 101 -0.38 7.67 3.55
N THR A 102 -0.03 7.81 2.27
CA THR A 102 1.20 8.48 1.84
C THR A 102 0.99 10.00 1.79
N TRP A 103 2.00 10.76 2.17
CA TRP A 103 1.98 12.22 2.23
C TRP A 103 3.16 12.90 1.53
N GLY A 104 3.71 12.26 0.49
CA GLY A 104 4.79 12.81 -0.32
C GLY A 104 6.06 13.03 0.51
N GLU A 105 6.54 14.27 0.51
CA GLU A 105 7.71 14.72 1.26
C GLU A 105 7.61 14.50 2.78
N ASP A 106 6.39 14.44 3.33
CA ASP A 106 6.18 14.18 4.76
C ASP A 106 6.15 12.67 5.10
N GLY A 107 6.42 11.80 4.12
CA GLY A 107 6.47 10.35 4.31
C GLY A 107 5.10 9.68 4.28
N ALA A 108 4.80 8.82 5.24
CA ALA A 108 3.55 8.08 5.29
C ALA A 108 3.14 7.72 6.72
N ALA A 109 1.83 7.57 6.94
CA ALA A 109 1.28 7.02 8.17
C ALA A 109 0.61 5.66 7.95
N GLY A 110 0.52 4.87 9.02
CA GLY A 110 -0.18 3.60 9.07
C GLY A 110 -1.02 3.49 10.33
N LEU A 111 -2.20 2.88 10.21
CA LEU A 111 -3.14 2.63 11.29
C LEU A 111 -3.54 1.16 11.28
N SER A 112 -3.11 0.42 12.30
CA SER A 112 -3.60 -0.94 12.56
C SER A 112 -4.96 -0.86 13.23
N ARG A 113 -5.99 -1.39 12.56
CA ARG A 113 -7.37 -1.36 13.08
C ARG A 113 -7.60 -2.38 14.19
N SER A 114 -6.86 -3.49 14.17
CA SER A 114 -6.95 -4.54 15.19
C SER A 114 -6.34 -4.12 16.52
N THR A 115 -5.27 -3.31 16.49
CA THR A 115 -4.57 -2.86 17.71
C THR A 115 -4.84 -1.41 18.09
N GLY A 116 -5.32 -0.59 17.13
CA GLY A 116 -5.42 0.86 17.29
C GLY A 116 -4.07 1.59 17.18
N GLU A 117 -2.98 0.88 16.90
CA GLU A 117 -1.65 1.47 16.74
C GLU A 117 -1.61 2.37 15.51
N SER A 118 -1.24 3.65 15.73
CA SER A 118 -1.01 4.64 14.68
C SER A 118 0.47 5.01 14.65
N LEU A 119 1.08 4.92 13.47
CA LEU A 119 2.49 5.21 13.24
C LEU A 119 2.63 6.23 12.12
N HIS A 120 3.57 7.15 12.27
CA HIS A 120 4.02 8.04 11.20
C HIS A 120 5.51 7.79 10.95
N CYS A 121 5.88 7.68 9.68
CA CYS A 121 7.26 7.55 9.26
C CYS A 121 7.58 8.67 8.26
N PRO A 122 8.49 9.61 8.61
CA PRO A 122 8.88 10.69 7.72
C PRO A 122 9.77 10.18 6.57
N ALA A 123 9.66 10.81 5.41
CA ALA A 123 10.62 10.61 4.33
C ALA A 123 11.91 11.38 4.67
N LEU A 124 12.96 10.65 5.05
CA LEU A 124 14.26 11.22 5.40
C LEU A 124 15.36 10.62 4.53
N ASP A 125 16.30 11.46 4.11
CA ASP A 125 17.63 11.01 3.69
C ASP A 125 18.37 10.44 4.92
N GLU A 126 19.14 9.36 4.75
CA GLU A 126 20.02 8.77 5.78
C GLU A 126 20.96 9.79 6.44
N SER A 127 21.26 10.88 5.73
CA SER A 127 22.10 11.99 6.20
C SER A 127 21.33 13.19 6.76
N GLY A 128 20.00 13.13 6.84
CA GLY A 128 19.15 14.22 7.34
C GLY A 128 19.16 15.50 6.49
N ARG A 129 19.57 15.40 5.23
CA ARG A 129 19.58 16.48 4.24
C ARG A 129 18.31 16.46 3.39
N ASP A 130 18.09 17.54 2.63
CA ASP A 130 17.01 17.62 1.65
C ASP A 130 17.12 16.50 0.61
N ILE A 131 16.01 15.80 0.37
CA ILE A 131 15.91 14.73 -0.63
C ILE A 131 16.00 15.37 -2.01
N SER A 132 17.02 15.02 -2.79
CA SER A 132 17.15 15.48 -4.17
C SER A 132 16.23 14.68 -5.10
N VAL A 133 15.05 15.23 -5.38
CA VAL A 133 14.06 14.59 -6.25
C VAL A 133 14.51 14.71 -7.72
N ILE A 134 14.81 13.57 -8.34
CA ILE A 134 15.13 13.43 -9.77
C ILE A 134 13.89 13.03 -10.55
N ASP A 135 13.17 12.00 -10.10
CA ASP A 135 11.95 11.50 -10.74
C ASP A 135 10.97 10.96 -9.71
N ALA A 136 9.77 11.56 -9.60
CA ALA A 136 8.73 11.13 -8.67
C ALA A 136 7.78 10.06 -9.23
N VAL A 137 7.82 9.75 -10.54
CA VAL A 137 6.86 8.85 -11.21
C VAL A 137 6.92 7.43 -10.66
N GLY A 138 5.84 6.97 -10.01
CA GLY A 138 5.79 5.63 -9.40
C GLY A 138 6.36 5.56 -7.98
N ALA A 139 6.56 6.70 -7.30
CA ALA A 139 6.91 6.71 -5.86
C ALA A 139 5.81 6.08 -4.99
N GLY A 140 4.54 6.32 -5.30
CA GLY A 140 3.40 5.67 -4.65
C GLY A 140 3.40 4.15 -4.85
N ASP A 141 3.54 3.71 -6.10
CA ASP A 141 3.65 2.29 -6.45
C ASP A 141 4.83 1.61 -5.72
N THR A 142 5.95 2.32 -5.62
CA THR A 142 7.14 1.86 -4.90
C THR A 142 6.88 1.68 -3.41
N PHE A 143 6.18 2.65 -2.80
CA PHE A 143 5.78 2.55 -1.40
C PHE A 143 4.85 1.34 -1.18
N ILE A 144 3.83 1.16 -2.04
CA ILE A 144 2.92 0.02 -1.96
C ILE A 144 3.69 -1.29 -2.09
N ALA A 145 4.59 -1.40 -3.08
CA ALA A 145 5.43 -2.58 -3.27
C ALA A 145 6.31 -2.87 -2.04
N GLY A 146 6.90 -1.84 -1.42
CA GLY A 146 7.68 -1.98 -0.19
C GLY A 146 6.84 -2.45 1.00
N MET A 147 5.61 -1.93 1.13
CA MET A 147 4.66 -2.40 2.15
C MET A 147 4.25 -3.85 1.93
N LEU A 148 3.93 -4.22 0.69
CA LEU A 148 3.58 -5.60 0.33
C LEU A 148 4.74 -6.55 0.59
N TYR A 149 5.98 -6.17 0.24
CA TYR A 149 7.18 -6.95 0.57
C TYR A 149 7.30 -7.18 2.07
N GLY A 150 7.14 -6.14 2.89
CA GLY A 150 7.16 -6.27 4.34
C GLY A 150 6.03 -7.16 4.88
N LEU A 151 4.80 -7.02 4.36
CA LEU A 151 3.64 -7.78 4.82
C LEU A 151 3.69 -9.27 4.41
N ILE A 152 4.19 -9.57 3.22
CA ILE A 152 4.17 -10.91 2.62
C ILE A 152 5.46 -11.68 2.96
N CYS A 153 6.62 -11.05 2.84
CA CYS A 153 7.91 -11.72 3.02
C CYS A 153 8.44 -11.64 4.45
N HIS A 154 7.94 -10.69 5.24
CA HIS A 154 8.34 -10.47 6.63
C HIS A 154 7.16 -10.43 7.62
N PRO A 155 6.24 -11.41 7.59
CA PRO A 155 5.04 -11.37 8.42
C PRO A 155 5.37 -11.34 9.91
N ASP A 156 6.33 -12.18 10.35
CA ASP A 156 6.62 -12.44 11.77
C ASP A 156 7.87 -11.74 12.31
N ASP A 157 8.82 -11.37 11.45
CA ASP A 157 10.13 -10.84 11.86
C ASP A 157 10.23 -9.30 11.76
N TRP A 158 9.30 -8.64 11.07
CA TRP A 158 9.25 -7.18 11.00
C TRP A 158 8.06 -6.63 11.78
N SER A 159 8.30 -5.63 12.63
CA SER A 159 7.21 -4.84 13.22
C SER A 159 6.48 -4.01 12.16
N MET A 160 5.27 -3.54 12.47
CA MET A 160 4.54 -2.63 11.58
C MET A 160 5.35 -1.36 11.26
N GLY A 161 6.04 -0.81 12.27
CA GLY A 161 6.96 0.32 12.09
C GLY A 161 8.13 -0.01 11.16
N LYS A 162 8.70 -1.21 11.23
CA LYS A 162 9.78 -1.63 10.32
C LYS A 162 9.29 -1.77 8.88
N LYS A 163 8.10 -2.36 8.68
CA LYS A 163 7.43 -2.46 7.37
C LYS A 163 7.18 -1.08 6.76
N LEU A 164 6.58 -0.16 7.54
CA LEU A 164 6.33 1.21 7.12
C LEU A 164 7.63 1.95 6.80
N GLY A 165 8.63 1.85 7.66
CA GLY A 165 9.93 2.49 7.46
C GLY A 165 10.66 1.97 6.22
N PHE A 166 10.60 0.67 5.93
CA PHE A 166 11.16 0.10 4.70
C PHE A 166 10.47 0.67 3.46
N ALA A 167 9.14 0.72 3.45
CA ALA A 167 8.37 1.24 2.33
C ALA A 167 8.65 2.73 2.06
N VAL A 168 8.72 3.55 3.11
CA VAL A 168 9.08 4.98 2.99
C VAL A 168 10.50 5.12 2.44
N ARG A 169 11.50 4.42 3.01
CA ARG A 169 12.88 4.48 2.52
C ARG A 169 13.01 4.04 1.06
N LEU A 170 12.32 2.97 0.67
CA LEU A 170 12.34 2.47 -0.71
C LEU A 170 11.78 3.53 -1.69
N ALA A 171 10.67 4.17 -1.34
CA ALA A 171 10.10 5.27 -2.12
C ALA A 171 11.02 6.51 -2.15
N THR A 172 11.62 6.86 -1.01
CA THR A 172 12.61 7.96 -0.91
C THR A 172 13.84 7.70 -1.78
N LEU A 173 14.34 6.46 -1.83
CA LEU A 173 15.45 6.09 -2.69
C LEU A 173 15.07 6.10 -4.17
N LYS A 174 13.82 5.73 -4.47
CA LYS A 174 13.28 5.76 -5.83
C LYS A 174 13.19 7.18 -6.38
N VAL A 175 12.82 8.17 -5.57
CA VAL A 175 12.69 9.54 -6.10
C VAL A 175 14.02 10.19 -6.46
N GLN A 176 15.14 9.64 -5.98
CA GLN A 176 16.50 10.15 -6.19
C GLN A 176 17.21 9.55 -7.42
N ARG A 177 16.46 8.97 -8.35
CA ARG A 177 16.98 8.34 -9.58
C ARG A 177 15.91 8.35 -10.66
N GLU A 178 16.30 8.18 -11.92
CA GLU A 178 15.35 7.90 -13.01
C GLU A 178 14.98 6.41 -13.04
N GLY A 179 13.68 6.12 -13.17
CA GLY A 179 13.19 4.74 -13.27
C GLY A 179 13.46 3.88 -12.02
N PHE A 180 13.53 2.56 -12.21
CA PHE A 180 13.59 1.57 -11.12
C PHE A 180 14.87 0.73 -11.11
N ASP A 181 15.80 0.99 -12.04
CA ASP A 181 16.99 0.17 -12.21
C ASP A 181 17.85 0.16 -10.93
N GLY A 182 18.22 -1.05 -10.50
CA GLY A 182 19.03 -1.26 -9.31
C GLY A 182 18.34 -0.97 -7.96
N LEU A 183 17.10 -0.46 -7.95
CA LEU A 183 16.45 0.05 -6.72
C LEU A 183 16.41 -0.98 -5.59
N GLY A 184 15.96 -2.19 -5.86
CA GLY A 184 15.90 -3.25 -4.84
C GLY A 184 17.28 -3.70 -4.34
N ARG A 185 18.30 -3.70 -5.22
CA ARG A 185 19.67 -4.05 -4.83
C ARG A 185 20.23 -2.99 -3.88
N ASP A 186 20.05 -1.72 -4.22
CA ASP A 186 20.55 -0.61 -3.41
C ASP A 186 19.84 -0.57 -2.05
N MET A 187 18.52 -0.79 -2.03
CA MET A 187 17.73 -0.83 -0.80
C MET A 187 18.17 -1.95 0.15
N LEU A 188 18.51 -3.13 -0.37
CA LEU A 188 18.97 -4.26 0.46
C LEU A 188 20.47 -4.16 0.79
N GLY A 189 21.25 -3.51 -0.07
CA GLY A 189 22.68 -3.31 0.12
C GLY A 189 23.02 -2.35 1.26
N THR A 190 22.16 -1.36 1.54
CA THR A 190 22.35 -0.43 2.66
C THR A 190 22.13 -1.07 4.03
N GLU A 191 21.36 -2.17 4.13
CA GLU A 191 21.13 -2.87 5.42
C GLU A 191 22.34 -3.69 5.91
N ILE A 192 23.29 -4.02 5.04
CA ILE A 192 24.47 -4.87 5.37
C ILE A 192 25.66 -4.04 5.89
N GLY A 193 25.62 -2.71 5.74
CA GLY A 193 26.73 -1.81 6.09
C GLY A 193 26.71 -1.22 7.51
N GLY A 194 25.68 -1.50 8.32
CA GLY A 194 25.50 -0.92 9.65
C GLY A 194 25.50 -1.98 10.76
N GLY A 195 26.69 -2.51 11.08
CA GLY A 195 26.95 -3.40 12.22
C GLY A 195 28.11 -2.91 13.05
#